data_AF-A0A925LUP6-F1
#
_entry.id   AF-A0A925LUP6-F1
#
_cell.length_a   1.000
_cell.length_b   1.000
_cell.length_c   1.000
_cell.angle_alpha   90.00
_cell.angle_beta   90.00
_cell.angle_gamma   90.00
#
_symmetry.space_group_name_H-M   'P 1'
#
loop_
_entity.id
_entity.type
_entity.pdbx_description
1 polymer ?
#
loop_
_entity_poly.entity_id
_entity_poly.type
_entity_poly.pdbx_seq_one_letter_code
_entity_poly.pdbx_strand_id
1 'polypeptide(L)'
;MIRLSWISAVSFVAALLLSSMLVDHGTVEDRLRGPGLTIDESFNIEQGVYLVDALVQHGPLIFLPSEAKKVFGSPKYNPDHPPLGRIVLGVAHYLTAWCIPGSESTAYNVPAARLGSCLAFAMTVLLLTEFCQRRYGWATAVCVAILMISTTCLIGHARLAALESTTNLAWVAALLPLLAWWTDARPPSTLRACISGVFWGLLLLTKVQGILLPPVVLLWAAWQYRWHGLRPLLCWSVCGAIVFLFAWPWLWSNPIHNLQQYLGRSPNRSILYCWYFGERFADKQVPWHYPFVITLFTLPFGVLLC
;
A
#
# COMPACT_ATOMS: atom_id res chain seq x y z
N MET A 1 9.26 -24.77 10.09
CA MET A 1 8.08 -24.43 9.25
C MET A 1 7.26 -23.39 9.99
N ILE A 2 7.07 -22.20 9.41
CA ILE A 2 6.21 -21.16 10.00
C ILE A 2 4.77 -21.61 9.76
N ARG A 3 4.13 -22.23 10.75
CA ARG A 3 2.72 -22.64 10.64
C ARG A 3 1.85 -21.41 10.92
N LEU A 4 1.05 -21.01 9.94
CA LEU A 4 0.08 -19.94 10.10
C LEU A 4 -0.99 -20.38 11.11
N SER A 5 -1.44 -19.47 11.98
CA SER A 5 -2.57 -19.76 12.86
C SER A 5 -3.88 -19.87 12.07
N TRP A 6 -4.77 -20.76 12.50
CA TRP A 6 -6.08 -20.91 11.88
C TRP A 6 -6.90 -19.61 11.98
N ILE A 7 -6.74 -18.85 13.06
CA ILE A 7 -7.39 -17.54 13.26
C ILE A 7 -6.99 -16.59 12.15
N SER A 8 -5.68 -16.45 11.88
CA SER A 8 -5.19 -15.55 10.82
C SER A 8 -5.66 -15.99 9.44
N ALA A 9 -5.72 -17.29 9.17
CA ALA A 9 -6.28 -17.81 7.91
C ALA A 9 -7.77 -17.46 7.76
N VAL A 10 -8.58 -17.67 8.81
CA VAL A 10 -10.00 -17.31 8.80
C VAL A 10 -10.20 -15.80 8.65
N SER A 11 -9.42 -14.99 9.37
CA SER A 11 -9.48 -13.52 9.27
C SER A 11 -9.10 -13.01 7.88
N PHE A 12 -8.10 -13.60 7.23
CA PHE A 12 -7.75 -13.31 5.84
C PHE A 12 -8.91 -13.60 4.89
N VAL A 13 -9.50 -14.79 4.96
CA VAL A 13 -10.63 -15.18 4.10
C VAL A 13 -11.83 -14.27 4.35
N ALA A 14 -12.17 -14.00 5.61
CA ALA A 14 -13.26 -13.09 5.96
C ALA A 14 -13.03 -11.68 5.41
N ALA A 15 -11.82 -11.12 5.56
CA ALA A 15 -11.48 -9.81 5.03
C ALA A 15 -11.56 -9.77 3.50
N LEU A 16 -11.07 -10.80 2.81
CA LEU A 16 -11.11 -10.89 1.35
C LEU A 16 -12.55 -11.00 0.83
N LEU A 17 -13.37 -11.86 1.42
CA LEU A 17 -14.77 -12.02 1.04
C LEU A 17 -15.56 -10.74 1.28
N LEU A 18 -15.49 -10.17 2.50
CA LEU A 18 -16.26 -8.97 2.84
C LEU A 18 -15.85 -7.73 2.05
N SER A 19 -14.57 -7.59 1.71
CA SER A 19 -14.12 -6.51 0.83
C SER A 19 -14.57 -6.74 -0.61
N SER A 20 -14.45 -7.95 -1.16
CA SER A 20 -14.79 -8.27 -2.55
C SER A 20 -16.30 -8.30 -2.87
N MET A 21 -17.16 -8.68 -1.92
CA MET A 21 -18.61 -8.87 -2.16
C MET A 21 -19.37 -7.61 -2.60
N LEU A 22 -18.84 -6.41 -2.34
CA LEU A 22 -19.46 -5.13 -2.68
C LEU A 22 -18.55 -4.28 -3.56
N VAL A 23 -17.72 -4.93 -4.40
CA VAL A 23 -16.96 -4.26 -5.44
C VAL A 23 -17.93 -3.82 -6.53
N ASP A 24 -18.00 -2.51 -6.73
CA ASP A 24 -18.82 -1.89 -7.77
C ASP A 24 -18.15 -1.99 -9.16
N HIS A 25 -18.93 -1.89 -10.24
CA HIS A 25 -18.43 -2.01 -11.61
C HIS A 25 -17.77 -0.73 -12.15
N GLY A 26 -17.90 0.39 -11.45
CA GLY A 26 -17.34 1.68 -11.86
C GLY A 26 -18.16 2.38 -12.96
N THR A 27 -19.35 1.89 -13.29
CA THR A 27 -20.22 2.46 -14.31
C THR A 27 -21.13 3.54 -13.74
N VAL A 28 -21.42 4.58 -14.55
CA VAL A 28 -22.22 5.76 -14.14
C VAL A 28 -23.69 5.42 -13.93
N GLU A 29 -24.17 4.31 -14.49
CA GLU A 29 -25.58 3.88 -14.42
C GLU A 29 -25.93 3.23 -13.08
N ASP A 30 -24.94 2.75 -12.32
CA ASP A 30 -25.15 1.98 -11.08
C ASP A 30 -24.82 2.78 -9.81
N ARG A 31 -25.06 4.12 -9.82
CA ARG A 31 -24.78 5.05 -8.70
C ARG A 31 -25.41 4.65 -7.36
N LEU A 32 -26.41 3.78 -7.37
CA LEU A 32 -27.07 3.27 -6.17
C LEU A 32 -26.28 2.14 -5.49
N ARG A 33 -25.26 1.56 -6.14
CA ARG A 33 -24.49 0.41 -5.64
C ARG A 33 -23.05 0.73 -5.24
N GLY A 34 -22.51 1.90 -5.60
CA GLY A 34 -21.15 2.26 -5.24
C GLY A 34 -20.74 3.68 -5.66
N PRO A 35 -19.48 4.07 -5.39
CA PRO A 35 -18.98 5.41 -5.67
C PRO A 35 -18.74 5.68 -7.17
N GLY A 36 -18.97 4.70 -8.05
CA GLY A 36 -18.55 4.76 -9.45
C GLY A 36 -17.02 4.69 -9.59
N LEU A 37 -16.50 5.08 -10.77
CA LEU A 37 -15.07 5.18 -11.02
C LEU A 37 -14.50 6.47 -10.41
N THR A 38 -13.52 6.34 -9.51
CA THR A 38 -12.81 7.50 -8.96
C THR A 38 -11.70 7.97 -9.90
N ILE A 39 -11.26 9.23 -9.74
CA ILE A 39 -10.17 9.79 -10.55
C ILE A 39 -8.89 8.98 -10.42
N ASP A 40 -8.58 8.52 -9.20
CA ASP A 40 -7.35 7.78 -8.90
C ASP A 40 -7.31 6.39 -9.52
N GLU A 41 -8.46 5.74 -9.64
CA GLU A 41 -8.54 4.39 -10.20
C GLU A 41 -8.18 4.36 -11.68
N SER A 42 -8.64 5.35 -12.46
CA SER A 42 -8.42 5.36 -13.91
C SER A 42 -6.93 5.25 -14.28
N PHE A 43 -6.08 6.10 -13.70
CA PHE A 43 -4.66 6.11 -14.00
C PHE A 43 -3.90 4.99 -13.25
N ASN A 44 -4.33 4.59 -12.05
CA ASN A 44 -3.64 3.51 -11.33
C ASN A 44 -3.85 2.15 -11.99
N ILE A 45 -5.05 1.89 -12.51
CA ILE A 45 -5.35 0.68 -13.28
C ILE A 45 -4.57 0.69 -14.58
N GLU A 46 -4.64 1.78 -15.35
CA GLU A 46 -3.91 1.91 -16.63
C GLU A 46 -2.41 1.66 -16.45
N GLN A 47 -1.78 2.35 -15.50
CA GLN A 47 -0.36 2.21 -15.25
C GLN A 47 0.00 0.84 -14.66
N GLY A 48 -0.90 0.24 -13.87
CA GLY A 48 -0.75 -1.13 -13.38
C GLY A 48 -0.73 -2.15 -14.50
N VAL A 49 -1.71 -2.10 -15.41
CA VAL A 49 -1.79 -2.98 -16.59
C VAL A 49 -0.59 -2.76 -17.50
N TYR A 50 -0.22 -1.51 -17.78
CA TYR A 50 0.98 -1.18 -18.56
C TYR A 50 2.26 -1.81 -17.99
N LEU A 51 2.46 -1.74 -16.67
CA LEU A 51 3.62 -2.32 -16.02
C LEU A 51 3.60 -3.85 -16.05
N VAL A 52 2.43 -4.47 -15.92
CA VAL A 52 2.29 -5.94 -16.01
C VAL A 52 2.50 -6.43 -17.43
N ASP A 53 1.95 -5.75 -18.43
CA ASP A 53 2.20 -6.07 -19.84
C ASP A 53 3.69 -5.97 -20.17
N ALA A 54 4.38 -4.94 -19.68
CA ALA A 54 5.82 -4.81 -19.84
C ALA A 54 6.59 -5.96 -19.14
N LEU A 55 6.16 -6.37 -17.94
CA LEU A 55 6.75 -7.52 -17.24
C LEU A 55 6.52 -8.84 -17.99
N VAL A 56 5.35 -9.04 -18.59
CA VAL A 56 5.04 -10.23 -19.40
C VAL A 56 5.85 -10.25 -20.70
N GLN A 57 5.99 -9.10 -21.36
CA GLN A 57 6.69 -8.98 -22.64
C GLN A 57 8.21 -9.09 -22.50
N HIS A 58 8.79 -8.46 -21.47
CA HIS A 58 10.25 -8.37 -21.31
C HIS A 58 10.81 -9.33 -20.24
N GLY A 59 9.97 -9.83 -19.33
CA GLY A 59 10.42 -10.66 -18.21
C GLY A 59 11.49 -9.97 -17.36
N PRO A 60 12.47 -10.71 -16.83
CA PRO A 60 13.60 -10.13 -16.08
C PRO A 60 14.46 -9.15 -16.87
N LEU A 61 14.40 -9.20 -18.21
CA LEU A 61 15.19 -8.30 -19.07
C LEU A 61 14.70 -6.84 -19.00
N ILE A 62 13.53 -6.58 -18.40
CA ILE A 62 13.02 -5.23 -18.14
C ILE A 62 14.00 -4.39 -17.29
N PHE A 63 14.87 -5.04 -16.53
CA PHE A 63 15.92 -4.42 -15.72
C PHE A 63 17.24 -4.20 -16.50
N LEU A 64 17.32 -4.55 -17.77
CA LEU A 64 18.43 -4.12 -18.62
C LEU A 64 18.25 -2.65 -18.99
N PRO A 65 19.32 -1.84 -19.03
CA PRO A 65 19.22 -0.41 -19.33
C PRO A 65 18.48 -0.09 -20.64
N SER A 66 18.61 -0.93 -21.67
CA SER A 66 17.93 -0.76 -22.95
C SER A 66 16.41 -0.93 -22.85
N GLU A 67 15.96 -1.97 -22.17
CA GLU A 67 14.52 -2.26 -22.02
C GLU A 67 13.89 -1.33 -20.98
N ALA A 68 14.59 -1.07 -19.87
CA ALA A 68 14.19 -0.09 -18.88
C ALA A 68 13.94 1.29 -19.53
N LYS A 69 14.82 1.72 -20.44
CA LYS A 69 14.64 2.99 -21.16
C LYS A 69 13.41 2.97 -22.08
N LYS A 70 13.10 1.84 -22.73
CA LYS A 70 11.91 1.70 -23.58
C LYS A 70 10.62 1.78 -22.77
N VAL A 71 10.58 1.09 -21.62
CA VAL A 71 9.37 1.01 -20.78
C VAL A 71 9.20 2.27 -19.92
N PHE A 72 10.22 2.62 -19.13
CA PHE A 72 10.12 3.71 -18.15
C PHE A 72 10.49 5.07 -18.72
N GLY A 73 11.12 5.12 -19.90
CA GLY A 73 11.34 6.36 -20.66
C GLY A 73 10.21 6.68 -21.65
N SER A 74 9.22 5.79 -21.79
CA SER A 74 8.06 6.01 -22.64
C SER A 74 7.19 7.16 -22.11
N PRO A 75 6.64 8.03 -22.97
CA PRO A 75 5.64 9.03 -22.57
C PRO A 75 4.38 8.43 -21.94
N LYS A 76 4.10 7.13 -22.18
CA LYS A 76 2.98 6.42 -21.57
C LYS A 76 3.21 6.10 -20.10
N TYR A 77 4.47 6.03 -19.65
CA TYR A 77 4.80 5.74 -18.27
C TYR A 77 4.65 7.00 -17.42
N ASN A 78 3.80 6.94 -16.39
CA ASN A 78 3.60 8.02 -15.45
C ASN A 78 4.38 7.75 -14.14
N PRO A 79 5.45 8.51 -13.85
CA PRO A 79 6.27 8.34 -12.65
C PRO A 79 5.76 9.14 -11.43
N ASP A 80 4.50 9.59 -11.44
CA ASP A 80 3.86 10.24 -10.29
C ASP A 80 3.82 9.36 -9.03
N HIS A 81 3.70 8.05 -9.22
CA HIS A 81 3.73 7.08 -8.15
C HIS A 81 4.77 5.98 -8.41
N PRO A 82 5.42 5.48 -7.35
CA PRO A 82 6.26 4.29 -7.40
C PRO A 82 5.49 3.05 -7.92
N PRO A 83 6.18 2.05 -8.49
CA PRO A 83 5.54 1.03 -9.31
C PRO A 83 4.82 -0.08 -8.53
N LEU A 84 5.23 -0.40 -7.30
CA LEU A 84 4.80 -1.64 -6.62
C LEU A 84 3.30 -1.68 -6.37
N GLY A 85 2.72 -0.59 -5.88
CA GLY A 85 1.28 -0.53 -5.61
C GLY A 85 0.45 -0.70 -6.89
N ARG A 86 0.90 -0.14 -8.01
CA ARG A 86 0.25 -0.29 -9.33
C ARG A 86 0.40 -1.69 -9.91
N ILE A 87 1.58 -2.30 -9.75
CA ILE A 87 1.81 -3.69 -10.18
C ILE A 87 0.82 -4.63 -9.48
N VAL A 88 0.54 -4.44 -8.18
CA VAL A 88 -0.46 -5.26 -7.47
C VAL A 88 -1.84 -5.17 -8.13
N LEU A 89 -2.28 -3.96 -8.52
CA LEU A 89 -3.57 -3.76 -9.20
C LEU A 89 -3.57 -4.36 -10.60
N GLY A 90 -2.49 -4.16 -11.36
CA GLY A 90 -2.33 -4.72 -12.70
C GLY A 90 -2.30 -6.26 -12.70
N VAL A 91 -1.65 -6.87 -11.71
CA VAL A 91 -1.59 -8.34 -11.59
C VAL A 91 -2.97 -8.88 -11.25
N ALA A 92 -3.70 -8.24 -10.34
CA ALA A 92 -5.06 -8.64 -10.01
C ALA A 92 -5.97 -8.55 -11.25
N HIS A 93 -5.87 -7.44 -12.01
CA HIS A 93 -6.57 -7.30 -13.29
C HIS A 93 -6.21 -8.42 -14.25
N TYR A 94 -4.93 -8.61 -14.56
CA TYR A 94 -4.46 -9.64 -15.51
C TYR A 94 -4.94 -11.05 -15.16
N LEU A 95 -4.92 -11.41 -13.87
CA LEU A 95 -5.28 -12.76 -13.42
C LEU A 95 -6.79 -13.02 -13.34
N THR A 96 -7.62 -11.97 -13.22
CA THR A 96 -9.05 -12.13 -12.90
C THR A 96 -10.00 -11.48 -13.90
N ALA A 97 -9.49 -10.62 -14.80
CA ALA A 97 -10.34 -9.93 -15.78
C ALA A 97 -11.10 -10.86 -16.72
N TRP A 98 -10.59 -12.07 -16.97
CA TRP A 98 -11.24 -13.07 -17.83
C TRP A 98 -12.49 -13.71 -17.21
N CYS A 99 -12.64 -13.71 -15.88
CA CYS A 99 -13.75 -14.37 -15.19
C CYS A 99 -14.70 -13.40 -14.48
N ILE A 100 -14.37 -12.11 -14.42
CA ILE A 100 -15.19 -11.08 -13.78
C ILE A 100 -15.92 -10.26 -14.85
N PRO A 101 -17.25 -10.34 -14.94
CA PRO A 101 -18.02 -9.53 -15.87
C PRO A 101 -17.98 -8.03 -15.47
N GLY A 102 -18.27 -7.15 -16.44
CA GLY A 102 -18.39 -5.71 -16.18
C GLY A 102 -17.29 -4.83 -16.77
N SER A 103 -16.59 -5.30 -17.80
CA SER A 103 -15.57 -4.52 -18.55
C SER A 103 -15.83 -4.42 -20.05
N GLU A 104 -16.96 -4.96 -20.51
CA GLU A 104 -17.30 -5.04 -21.94
C GLU A 104 -17.40 -3.65 -22.60
N SER A 105 -17.66 -2.60 -21.81
CA SER A 105 -17.82 -1.22 -22.24
C SER A 105 -16.68 -0.28 -21.81
N THR A 106 -15.63 -0.78 -21.15
CA THR A 106 -14.51 0.04 -20.63
C THR A 106 -13.17 -0.47 -21.14
N ALA A 107 -12.16 0.39 -21.20
CA ALA A 107 -10.81 -0.01 -21.63
C ALA A 107 -10.15 -1.03 -20.68
N TYR A 108 -10.55 -1.01 -19.40
CA TYR A 108 -10.03 -1.89 -18.36
C TYR A 108 -11.16 -2.44 -17.49
N ASN A 109 -10.98 -3.67 -17.01
CA ASN A 109 -11.85 -4.30 -16.01
C ASN A 109 -11.60 -3.74 -14.61
N VAL A 110 -12.41 -2.76 -14.23
CA VAL A 110 -12.31 -2.05 -12.95
C VAL A 110 -12.52 -3.00 -11.75
N PRO A 111 -13.57 -3.84 -11.70
CA PRO A 111 -13.71 -4.86 -10.66
C PRO A 111 -12.49 -5.76 -10.48
N ALA A 112 -11.91 -6.24 -11.59
CA ALA A 112 -10.74 -7.12 -11.54
C ALA A 112 -9.52 -6.43 -10.90
N ALA A 113 -9.31 -5.15 -11.19
CA ALA A 113 -8.26 -4.37 -10.54
C ALA A 113 -8.57 -4.07 -9.06
N ARG A 114 -9.83 -3.81 -8.70
CA ARG A 114 -10.28 -3.59 -7.31
C ARG A 114 -9.99 -4.79 -6.40
N LEU A 115 -9.97 -6.01 -6.96
CA LEU A 115 -9.56 -7.21 -6.20
C LEU A 115 -8.09 -7.14 -5.71
N GLY A 116 -7.22 -6.39 -6.39
CA GLY A 116 -5.85 -6.15 -5.93
C GLY A 116 -5.82 -5.40 -4.59
N SER A 117 -6.68 -4.40 -4.45
CA SER A 117 -6.86 -3.67 -3.18
C SER A 117 -7.51 -4.54 -2.11
N CYS A 118 -8.51 -5.34 -2.47
CA CYS A 118 -9.16 -6.28 -1.54
C CYS A 118 -8.14 -7.30 -1.00
N LEU A 119 -7.28 -7.84 -1.86
CA LEU A 119 -6.21 -8.76 -1.48
C LEU A 119 -5.18 -8.07 -0.59
N ALA A 120 -4.76 -6.85 -0.93
CA ALA A 120 -3.82 -6.09 -0.11
C ALA A 120 -4.37 -5.82 1.31
N PHE A 121 -5.66 -5.48 1.41
CA PHE A 121 -6.34 -5.34 2.69
C PHE A 121 -6.39 -6.67 3.46
N ALA A 122 -6.80 -7.77 2.82
CA ALA A 122 -6.84 -9.09 3.46
C ALA A 122 -5.45 -9.53 3.97
N MET A 123 -4.39 -9.30 3.19
CA MET A 123 -3.01 -9.55 3.61
C MET A 123 -2.59 -8.66 4.78
N THR A 124 -3.07 -7.42 4.84
CA THR A 124 -2.82 -6.52 5.99
C THR A 124 -3.44 -7.10 7.26
N VAL A 125 -4.70 -7.55 7.19
CA VAL A 125 -5.38 -8.24 8.30
C VAL A 125 -4.62 -9.49 8.71
N LEU A 126 -4.24 -10.33 7.74
CA LEU A 126 -3.47 -11.56 7.98
C LEU A 126 -2.19 -11.29 8.78
N LEU A 127 -1.38 -10.33 8.32
CA LEU A 127 -0.08 -10.02 8.94
C LEU A 127 -0.24 -9.48 10.36
N LEU A 128 -1.19 -8.58 10.58
CA LEU A 128 -1.45 -8.02 11.91
C LEU A 128 -2.04 -9.06 12.87
N THR A 129 -3.04 -9.82 12.44
CA THR A 129 -3.64 -10.89 13.25
C THR A 129 -2.59 -11.94 13.62
N GLU A 130 -1.74 -12.36 12.68
CA GLU A 130 -0.70 -13.37 12.95
C GLU A 130 0.38 -12.83 13.88
N PHE A 131 0.79 -11.56 13.71
CA PHE A 131 1.73 -10.92 14.63
C PHE A 131 1.15 -10.83 16.05
N CYS A 132 -0.09 -10.34 16.18
CA CYS A 132 -0.75 -10.20 17.47
C CYS A 132 -1.04 -11.54 18.14
N GLN A 133 -1.42 -12.57 17.37
CA GLN A 133 -1.60 -13.93 17.85
C GLN A 133 -0.35 -14.45 18.55
N ARG A 134 0.81 -14.31 17.89
CA ARG A 134 2.10 -14.81 18.40
C ARG A 134 2.59 -14.04 19.61
N ARG A 135 2.31 -12.74 19.65
CA ARG A 135 2.86 -11.87 20.68
C ARG A 135 1.97 -11.71 21.92
N TYR A 136 0.65 -11.71 21.73
CA TYR A 136 -0.34 -11.35 22.73
C TYR A 136 -1.47 -12.37 22.87
N GLY A 137 -1.41 -13.49 22.15
CA GLY A 137 -2.39 -14.57 22.23
C GLY A 137 -3.64 -14.36 21.37
N TRP A 138 -4.55 -15.32 21.44
CA TRP A 138 -5.64 -15.47 20.49
C TRP A 138 -6.75 -14.43 20.62
N ALA A 139 -7.07 -14.00 21.85
CA ALA A 139 -8.10 -13.00 22.07
C ALA A 139 -7.74 -11.68 21.38
N THR A 140 -6.48 -11.25 21.53
CA THR A 140 -5.95 -10.05 20.85
C THR A 140 -6.01 -10.17 19.33
N ALA A 141 -5.69 -11.34 18.79
CA ALA A 141 -5.74 -11.59 17.34
C ALA A 141 -7.16 -11.47 16.77
N VAL A 142 -8.15 -12.04 17.47
CA VAL A 142 -9.57 -11.94 17.11
C VAL A 142 -10.03 -10.48 17.19
N CYS A 143 -9.69 -9.76 18.27
CA CYS A 143 -10.02 -8.35 18.41
C CYS A 143 -9.45 -7.51 17.26
N VAL A 144 -8.16 -7.68 16.91
CA VAL A 144 -7.52 -6.97 15.80
C VAL A 144 -8.21 -7.26 14.48
N ALA A 145 -8.54 -8.53 14.20
CA ALA A 145 -9.25 -8.91 12.98
C ALA A 145 -10.63 -8.22 12.89
N ILE A 146 -11.41 -8.25 13.97
CA ILE A 146 -12.73 -7.61 14.03
C ILE A 146 -12.61 -6.11 13.84
N LEU A 147 -11.69 -5.43 14.55
CA LEU A 147 -11.51 -3.98 14.45
C LEU A 147 -11.09 -3.56 13.04
N MET A 148 -10.14 -4.25 12.42
CA MET A 148 -9.70 -3.95 11.06
C MET A 148 -10.82 -4.13 10.03
N ILE A 149 -11.54 -5.24 10.10
CA ILE A 149 -12.64 -5.56 9.15
C ILE A 149 -13.83 -4.62 9.34
N SER A 150 -14.15 -4.25 10.58
CA SER A 150 -15.29 -3.35 10.89
C SER A 150 -14.99 -1.87 10.68
N THR A 151 -13.73 -1.49 10.48
CA THR A 151 -13.37 -0.10 10.18
C THR A 151 -13.86 0.28 8.79
N THR A 152 -14.91 1.11 8.72
CA THR A 152 -15.63 1.42 7.47
C THR A 152 -14.72 2.10 6.45
N CYS A 153 -13.82 2.97 6.91
CA CYS A 153 -12.84 3.64 6.04
C CYS A 153 -11.89 2.63 5.39
N LEU A 154 -11.38 1.64 6.13
CA LEU A 154 -10.44 0.65 5.60
C LEU A 154 -11.11 -0.26 4.58
N ILE A 155 -12.29 -0.81 4.91
CA ILE A 155 -13.01 -1.68 3.97
C ILE A 155 -13.53 -0.91 2.75
N GLY A 156 -13.88 0.38 2.91
CA GLY A 156 -14.24 1.26 1.81
C GLY A 156 -13.09 1.46 0.81
N HIS A 157 -11.90 1.79 1.31
CA HIS A 157 -10.71 1.94 0.45
C HIS A 157 -10.21 0.59 -0.11
N ALA A 158 -10.47 -0.53 0.56
CA ALA A 158 -10.19 -1.87 0.04
C ALA A 158 -10.95 -2.18 -1.26
N ARG A 159 -12.10 -1.53 -1.47
CA ARG A 159 -12.96 -1.72 -2.64
C ARG A 159 -12.62 -0.81 -3.82
N LEU A 160 -11.66 0.10 -3.67
CA LEU A 160 -11.22 0.99 -4.73
C LEU A 160 -9.86 0.52 -5.25
N ALA A 161 -9.66 0.54 -6.57
CA ALA A 161 -8.38 0.25 -7.21
C ALA A 161 -7.41 1.44 -7.10
N ALA A 162 -7.19 1.88 -5.87
CA ALA A 162 -6.31 2.97 -5.50
C ALA A 162 -5.15 2.45 -4.64
N LEU A 163 -4.15 3.30 -4.36
CA LEU A 163 -2.90 2.87 -3.73
C LEU A 163 -2.99 2.73 -2.20
N GLU A 164 -4.11 3.05 -1.59
CA GLU A 164 -4.29 3.15 -0.14
C GLU A 164 -4.13 1.79 0.53
N SER A 165 -4.79 0.76 0.00
CA SER A 165 -4.74 -0.59 0.57
C SER A 165 -3.37 -1.25 0.40
N THR A 166 -2.72 -1.04 -0.76
CA THR A 166 -1.34 -1.50 -0.99
C THR A 166 -0.34 -0.75 -0.11
N THR A 167 -0.57 0.55 0.11
CA THR A 167 0.23 1.37 1.04
C THR A 167 0.10 0.89 2.48
N ASN A 168 -1.12 0.59 2.94
CA ASN A 168 -1.36 0.05 4.28
C ASN A 168 -0.63 -1.28 4.48
N LEU A 169 -0.71 -2.18 3.50
CA LEU A 169 0.03 -3.44 3.51
C LEU A 169 1.54 -3.21 3.60
N ALA A 170 2.09 -2.31 2.78
CA ALA A 170 3.51 -2.02 2.75
C ALA A 170 4.00 -1.40 4.07
N TRP A 171 3.20 -0.53 4.69
CA TRP A 171 3.50 0.02 6.01
C TRP A 171 3.53 -1.07 7.09
N VAL A 172 2.51 -1.92 7.14
CA VAL A 172 2.48 -3.04 8.08
C VAL A 172 3.69 -3.97 7.86
N ALA A 173 3.96 -4.34 6.61
CA ALA A 173 5.09 -5.19 6.27
C ALA A 173 6.45 -4.57 6.65
N ALA A 174 6.60 -3.25 6.55
CA ALA A 174 7.80 -2.54 6.99
C ALA A 174 7.92 -2.40 8.52
N LEU A 175 6.79 -2.21 9.22
CA LEU A 175 6.77 -2.02 10.66
C LEU A 175 6.93 -3.33 11.45
N LEU A 176 6.36 -4.45 10.99
CA LEU A 176 6.39 -5.71 11.74
C LEU A 176 7.82 -6.21 12.06
N PRO A 177 8.78 -6.23 11.11
CA PRO A 177 10.18 -6.57 11.42
C PRO A 177 10.83 -5.60 12.41
N LEU A 178 10.47 -4.32 12.36
CA LEU A 178 10.96 -3.32 13.32
C LEU A 178 10.43 -3.61 14.72
N LEU A 179 9.11 -3.81 14.85
CA LEU A 179 8.48 -4.16 16.12
C LEU A 179 9.00 -5.48 16.69
N ALA A 180 9.28 -6.46 15.83
CA ALA A 180 9.75 -7.77 16.24
C ALA A 180 11.21 -7.81 16.68
N TRP A 181 12.09 -6.98 16.11
CA TRP A 181 13.55 -7.14 16.27
C TRP A 181 14.29 -5.88 16.73
N TRP A 182 13.71 -4.69 16.55
CA TRP A 182 14.32 -3.41 16.91
C TRP A 182 13.79 -2.88 18.25
N THR A 183 12.99 -3.65 18.96
CA THR A 183 12.47 -3.33 20.30
C THR A 183 13.15 -4.13 21.41
N ASP A 184 14.00 -5.10 21.05
CA ASP A 184 14.78 -5.90 21.99
C ASP A 184 15.84 -5.03 22.70
N ALA A 185 16.34 -5.51 23.84
CA ALA A 185 17.39 -4.82 24.60
C ALA A 185 18.73 -4.72 23.85
N ARG A 186 18.96 -5.59 22.85
CA ARG A 186 20.16 -5.59 22.01
C ARG A 186 19.80 -5.14 20.59
N PRO A 187 20.73 -4.47 19.88
CA PRO A 187 20.52 -4.13 18.48
C PRO A 187 20.28 -5.39 17.64
N PRO A 188 19.48 -5.28 16.56
CA PRO A 188 19.22 -6.42 15.69
C PRO A 188 20.49 -6.86 14.96
N SER A 189 20.55 -8.14 14.59
CA SER A 189 21.64 -8.66 13.76
C SER A 189 21.62 -8.02 12.36
N THR A 190 22.75 -8.07 11.65
CA THR A 190 22.86 -7.55 10.28
C THR A 190 21.78 -8.10 9.35
N LEU A 191 21.52 -9.41 9.38
CA LEU A 191 20.48 -10.02 8.55
C LEU A 191 19.09 -9.46 8.85
N ARG A 192 18.72 -9.33 10.14
CA ARG A 192 17.44 -8.76 10.56
C ARG A 192 17.30 -7.31 10.11
N ALA A 193 18.36 -6.52 10.25
CA ALA A 193 18.39 -5.15 9.78
C ALA A 193 18.25 -5.03 8.26
N CYS A 194 18.96 -5.87 7.49
CA CYS A 194 18.82 -5.95 6.04
C CYS A 194 17.40 -6.31 5.62
N ILE A 195 16.77 -7.32 6.25
CA ILE A 195 15.38 -7.70 5.95
C ILE A 195 14.42 -6.53 6.25
N SER A 196 14.55 -5.89 7.42
CA SER A 196 13.77 -4.67 7.74
C SER A 196 13.99 -3.56 6.70
N GLY A 197 15.22 -3.44 6.17
CA GLY A 197 15.58 -2.47 5.14
C GLY A 197 14.91 -2.77 3.80
N VAL A 198 14.89 -4.04 3.39
CA VAL A 198 14.19 -4.50 2.20
C VAL A 198 12.71 -4.10 2.24
N PHE A 199 12.02 -4.36 3.36
CA PHE A 199 10.62 -3.96 3.49
C PHE A 199 10.42 -2.44 3.48
N TRP A 200 11.36 -1.66 4.03
CA TRP A 200 11.32 -0.20 3.88
C TRP A 200 11.51 0.24 2.41
N GLY A 201 12.41 -0.40 1.66
CA GLY A 201 12.53 -0.18 0.22
C GLY A 201 11.24 -0.50 -0.54
N LEU A 202 10.57 -1.60 -0.21
CA LEU A 202 9.25 -1.94 -0.78
C LEU A 202 8.15 -0.93 -0.40
N LEU A 203 8.21 -0.36 0.81
CA LEU A 203 7.32 0.73 1.21
C LEU A 203 7.54 1.98 0.35
N LEU A 204 8.80 2.39 0.13
CA LEU A 204 9.13 3.49 -0.78
C LEU A 204 8.70 3.19 -2.23
N LEU A 205 8.70 1.93 -2.64
CA LEU A 205 8.20 1.50 -3.96
C LEU A 205 6.67 1.50 -4.05
N THR A 206 5.96 1.80 -2.97
CA THR A 206 4.49 1.92 -2.95
C THR A 206 4.04 3.38 -2.83
N LYS A 207 4.60 4.15 -1.88
CA LYS A 207 4.21 5.56 -1.66
C LYS A 207 5.35 6.38 -1.06
N VAL A 208 5.40 7.67 -1.43
CA VAL A 208 6.42 8.63 -0.96
C VAL A 208 6.44 8.81 0.55
N GLN A 209 5.31 8.61 1.22
CA GLN A 209 5.17 8.70 2.67
C GLN A 209 6.10 7.72 3.41
N GLY A 210 6.59 6.66 2.75
CA GLY A 210 7.63 5.78 3.31
C GLY A 210 8.90 6.51 3.75
N ILE A 211 9.15 7.73 3.25
CA ILE A 211 10.27 8.59 3.67
C ILE A 211 10.13 9.12 5.10
N LEU A 212 8.94 8.98 5.71
CA LEU A 212 8.70 9.37 7.10
C LEU A 212 9.22 8.32 8.10
N LEU A 213 9.52 7.10 7.65
CA LEU A 213 10.01 6.03 8.53
C LEU A 213 11.46 6.23 9.03
N PRO A 214 12.45 6.63 8.18
CA PRO A 214 13.82 6.82 8.62
C PRO A 214 14.01 7.75 9.82
N PRO A 215 13.41 8.96 9.90
CA PRO A 215 13.57 9.80 11.09
C PRO A 215 13.15 9.09 12.38
N VAL A 216 12.05 8.34 12.35
CA VAL A 216 11.54 7.60 13.52
C VAL A 216 12.50 6.47 13.91
N VAL A 217 12.96 5.68 12.95
CA VAL A 217 13.88 4.55 13.19
C VAL A 217 15.25 5.04 13.68
N LEU A 218 15.75 6.15 13.12
CA LEU A 218 17.01 6.76 13.52
C LEU A 218 16.95 7.27 14.96
N LEU A 219 15.92 8.04 15.31
CA LEU A 219 15.72 8.56 16.67
C LEU A 219 15.57 7.41 17.67
N TRP A 220 14.77 6.40 17.32
CA TRP A 220 14.59 5.21 18.16
C TRP A 220 15.91 4.46 18.39
N ALA A 221 16.67 4.17 17.32
CA ALA A 221 17.91 3.43 17.43
C ALA A 221 19.01 4.22 18.16
N ALA A 222 19.06 5.55 17.97
CA ALA A 222 19.96 6.42 18.71
C ALA A 222 19.64 6.41 20.22
N TRP A 223 18.36 6.44 20.58
CA TRP A 223 17.89 6.38 21.96
C TRP A 223 18.16 5.01 22.61
N GLN A 224 17.71 3.93 21.97
CA GLN A 224 17.73 2.57 22.52
C GLN A 224 19.12 1.92 22.47
N TYR A 225 19.84 2.07 21.35
CA TYR A 225 21.09 1.34 21.09
C TYR A 225 22.34 2.22 21.10
N ARG A 226 22.18 3.54 21.04
CA ARG A 226 23.27 4.51 20.94
C ARG A 226 24.22 4.12 19.79
N TRP A 227 25.54 4.19 20.01
CA TRP A 227 26.57 3.84 19.02
C TRP A 227 26.46 2.40 18.48
N HIS A 228 25.90 1.45 19.26
CA HIS A 228 25.72 0.07 18.81
C HIS A 228 24.62 -0.08 17.75
N GLY A 229 23.76 0.95 17.59
CA GLY A 229 22.73 1.00 16.56
C GLY A 229 23.26 1.37 15.16
N LEU A 230 24.47 1.91 15.04
CA LEU A 230 24.99 2.43 13.77
C LEU A 230 25.10 1.38 12.68
N ARG A 231 25.66 0.20 13.00
CA ARG A 231 25.83 -0.88 12.00
C ARG A 231 24.48 -1.40 11.50
N PRO A 232 23.50 -1.76 12.37
CA PRO A 232 22.15 -2.13 11.91
C PRO A 232 21.47 -1.03 11.11
N LEU A 233 21.56 0.24 11.54
CA LEU A 233 21.01 1.37 10.80
C LEU A 233 21.59 1.49 9.40
N LEU A 234 22.92 1.37 9.27
CA LEU A 234 23.58 1.40 7.97
C LEU A 234 23.10 0.24 7.07
N CYS A 235 23.01 -0.98 7.62
CA CYS A 235 22.52 -2.14 6.87
C CYS A 235 21.07 -1.95 6.41
N TRP A 236 20.21 -1.42 7.30
CA TRP A 236 18.81 -1.13 7.01
C TRP A 236 18.67 -0.08 5.91
N SER A 237 19.38 1.06 6.04
CA SER A 237 19.33 2.15 5.07
C SER A 237 19.88 1.74 3.70
N VAL A 238 21.02 1.05 3.66
CA VAL A 238 21.65 0.62 2.40
C VAL A 238 20.76 -0.41 1.69
N CYS A 239 20.24 -1.42 2.39
CA CYS A 239 19.36 -2.40 1.77
C CYS A 239 18.05 -1.78 1.24
N GLY A 240 17.44 -0.87 1.99
CA GLY A 240 16.23 -0.19 1.52
C GLY A 240 16.48 0.72 0.33
N ALA A 241 17.59 1.47 0.32
CA ALA A 241 17.99 2.29 -0.81
C ALA A 241 18.27 1.44 -2.06
N ILE A 242 18.97 0.30 -1.91
CA ILE A 242 19.21 -0.64 -3.01
C ILE A 242 17.87 -1.14 -3.57
N VAL A 243 16.96 -1.65 -2.73
CA VAL A 243 15.66 -2.15 -3.21
C VAL A 243 14.88 -1.06 -3.94
N PHE A 244 14.79 0.14 -3.36
CA PHE A 244 14.07 1.26 -3.97
C PHE A 244 14.67 1.68 -5.32
N LEU A 245 15.99 1.83 -5.40
CA LEU A 245 16.67 2.28 -6.62
C LEU A 245 16.64 1.20 -7.71
N PHE A 246 16.92 -0.06 -7.38
CA PHE A 246 16.98 -1.14 -8.36
C PHE A 246 15.60 -1.57 -8.87
N ALA A 247 14.58 -1.56 -8.03
CA ALA A 247 13.25 -2.00 -8.45
C ALA A 247 12.44 -0.89 -9.14
N TRP A 248 13.00 0.33 -9.28
CA TRP A 248 12.35 1.42 -10.01
C TRP A 248 13.26 2.01 -11.10
N PRO A 249 13.35 1.35 -12.27
CA PRO A 249 14.31 1.71 -13.32
C PRO A 249 14.16 3.11 -13.91
N TRP A 250 12.99 3.74 -13.75
CA TRP A 250 12.79 5.15 -14.07
C TRP A 250 13.85 6.04 -13.41
N LEU A 251 14.24 5.73 -12.17
CA LEU A 251 15.26 6.47 -11.43
C LEU A 251 16.65 6.38 -12.10
N TRP A 252 16.95 5.39 -12.94
CA TRP A 252 18.30 5.22 -13.50
C TRP A 252 18.63 6.23 -14.59
N SER A 253 17.62 6.69 -15.32
CA SER A 253 17.80 7.56 -16.49
C SER A 253 18.34 8.95 -16.10
N ASN A 254 17.86 9.50 -14.99
CA ASN A 254 18.33 10.75 -14.41
C ASN A 254 18.13 10.73 -12.88
N PRO A 255 19.00 10.04 -12.12
CA PRO A 255 18.74 9.71 -10.72
C PRO A 255 18.46 10.91 -9.82
N ILE A 256 19.24 11.98 -9.99
CA ILE A 256 19.11 13.17 -9.15
C ILE A 256 17.81 13.90 -9.46
N HIS A 257 17.55 14.18 -10.75
CA HIS A 257 16.34 14.89 -11.17
C HIS A 257 15.07 14.11 -10.83
N ASN A 258 15.06 12.81 -11.12
CA ASN A 258 13.90 11.94 -10.91
C ASN A 258 13.62 11.75 -9.42
N LEU A 259 14.67 11.65 -8.57
CA LEU A 259 14.51 11.61 -7.13
C LEU A 259 13.96 12.95 -6.57
N GLN A 260 14.47 14.09 -7.06
CA GLN A 260 13.94 15.40 -6.68
C GLN A 260 12.48 15.56 -7.12
N GLN A 261 12.13 15.11 -8.31
CA GLN A 261 10.77 15.13 -8.81
C GLN A 261 9.84 14.24 -7.97
N TYR A 262 10.30 13.05 -7.58
CA TYR A 262 9.58 12.15 -6.69
C TYR A 262 9.31 12.78 -5.32
N LEU A 263 10.33 13.41 -4.71
CA LEU A 263 10.20 14.03 -3.38
C LEU A 263 9.47 15.39 -3.41
N GLY A 264 9.57 16.13 -4.51
CA GLY A 264 9.12 17.52 -4.63
C GLY A 264 7.70 17.71 -5.17
N ARG A 265 7.00 16.66 -5.60
CA ARG A 265 5.68 16.77 -6.26
C ARG A 265 4.47 17.10 -5.36
N SER A 266 4.66 17.30 -4.06
CA SER A 266 3.56 17.56 -3.10
C SER A 266 2.78 18.89 -3.22
N PRO A 267 3.29 20.03 -3.75
CA PRO A 267 2.55 21.30 -3.61
C PRO A 267 1.31 21.44 -4.51
N ASN A 268 1.35 20.91 -5.74
CA ASN A 268 0.37 21.21 -6.79
C ASN A 268 -0.48 19.99 -7.18
N ARG A 269 -0.97 19.22 -6.21
CA ARG A 269 -1.94 18.15 -6.49
C ARG A 269 -3.31 18.74 -6.85
N SER A 270 -4.02 18.05 -7.74
CA SER A 270 -5.40 18.35 -8.10
C SER A 270 -6.29 18.43 -6.85
N ILE A 271 -7.24 19.36 -6.87
CA ILE A 271 -8.24 19.49 -5.80
C ILE A 271 -9.12 18.24 -5.82
N LEU A 272 -9.17 17.54 -4.70
CA LEU A 272 -10.14 16.48 -4.48
C LEU A 272 -11.38 17.08 -3.83
N TYR A 273 -12.53 16.45 -4.04
CA TYR A 273 -13.78 16.87 -3.42
C TYR A 273 -14.24 15.81 -2.44
N CYS A 274 -14.74 16.25 -1.29
CA CYS A 274 -15.41 15.38 -0.33
C CYS A 274 -16.84 15.88 -0.09
N TRP A 275 -17.74 14.93 0.13
CA TRP A 275 -19.10 15.22 0.53
C TRP A 275 -19.20 15.25 2.05
N TYR A 276 -19.76 16.32 2.61
CA TYR A 276 -19.89 16.50 4.06
C TYR A 276 -21.15 17.29 4.39
N PHE A 277 -22.01 16.75 5.28
CA PHE A 277 -23.29 17.34 5.67
C PHE A 277 -24.17 17.85 4.51
N GLY A 278 -24.23 17.10 3.40
CA GLY A 278 -25.07 17.45 2.26
C GLY A 278 -24.45 18.46 1.29
N GLU A 279 -23.20 18.87 1.53
CA GLU A 279 -22.49 19.82 0.68
C GLU A 279 -21.17 19.22 0.15
N ARG A 280 -20.73 19.73 -1.01
CA ARG A 280 -19.45 19.35 -1.61
C ARG A 280 -18.38 20.37 -1.23
N PHE A 281 -17.35 19.91 -0.52
CA PHE A 281 -16.19 20.72 -0.16
C PHE A 281 -14.98 20.35 -1.01
N ALA A 282 -14.18 21.36 -1.37
CA ALA A 282 -12.80 21.10 -1.77
C ALA A 282 -12.02 20.59 -0.55
N ASP A 283 -11.17 19.59 -0.74
CA ASP A 283 -10.41 18.93 0.32
C ASP A 283 -9.54 19.87 1.17
N LYS A 284 -9.11 21.00 0.61
CA LYS A 284 -8.36 22.08 1.30
C LYS A 284 -9.26 23.09 2.03
N GLN A 285 -10.58 23.00 1.87
CA GLN A 285 -11.57 23.96 2.37
C GLN A 285 -12.66 23.28 3.22
N VAL A 286 -12.39 22.06 3.71
CA VAL A 286 -13.30 21.35 4.61
C VAL A 286 -13.40 22.06 5.96
N PRO A 287 -14.58 22.01 6.63
CA PRO A 287 -14.71 22.55 7.98
C PRO A 287 -13.69 21.94 8.93
N TRP A 288 -13.18 22.73 9.88
CA TRP A 288 -12.14 22.29 10.84
C TRP A 288 -12.54 21.04 11.65
N HIS A 289 -13.85 20.83 11.86
CA HIS A 289 -14.37 19.68 12.59
C HIS A 289 -14.54 18.41 11.73
N TYR A 290 -14.38 18.51 10.41
CA TYR A 290 -14.46 17.39 9.47
C TYR A 290 -13.61 16.17 9.91
N PRO A 291 -12.30 16.29 10.19
CA PRO A 291 -11.49 15.13 10.55
C PRO A 291 -11.97 14.45 11.83
N PHE A 292 -12.43 15.21 12.84
CA PHE A 292 -12.92 14.64 14.09
C PHE A 292 -14.24 13.88 13.89
N VAL A 293 -15.16 14.46 13.12
CA VAL A 293 -16.44 13.81 12.80
C VAL A 293 -16.22 12.54 11.98
N ILE A 294 -15.42 12.62 10.90
CA ILE A 294 -15.13 11.42 10.10
C ILE A 294 -14.44 10.34 10.95
N THR A 295 -13.48 10.71 11.81
CA THR A 295 -12.82 9.73 12.69
C THR A 295 -13.81 9.06 13.64
N LEU A 296 -14.69 9.84 14.29
CA LEU A 296 -15.70 9.35 15.22
C LEU A 296 -16.67 8.36 14.56
N PHE A 297 -17.06 8.60 13.32
CA PHE A 297 -18.05 7.78 12.60
C PHE A 297 -17.45 6.67 11.74
N THR A 298 -16.14 6.67 11.50
CA THR A 298 -15.49 5.65 10.64
C THR A 298 -14.62 4.65 11.39
N LEU A 299 -14.21 4.97 12.62
CA LEU A 299 -13.49 4.03 13.48
C LEU A 299 -14.47 3.27 14.39
N PRO A 300 -14.26 1.95 14.60
CA PRO A 300 -15.01 1.21 15.60
C PRO A 300 -14.79 1.81 16.98
N PHE A 301 -15.84 1.83 17.82
CA PHE A 301 -15.80 2.41 19.16
C PHE A 301 -14.65 1.89 20.03
N GLY A 302 -14.27 0.61 19.88
CA GLY A 302 -13.13 0.03 20.59
C GLY A 302 -11.78 0.70 20.26
N VAL A 303 -11.58 1.23 19.05
CA VAL A 303 -10.37 1.98 18.69
C VAL A 303 -10.37 3.37 19.31
N LEU A 304 -11.55 3.98 19.50
CA LEU A 304 -11.67 5.34 20.04
C LEU A 304 -11.43 5.42 21.56
N LEU A 305 -11.55 4.30 22.27
CA LEU A 305 -11.39 4.23 23.73
C LEU A 305 -9.98 3.87 24.20
N CYS A 306 -9.13 3.34 23.32
CA CYS A 306 -7.78 2.86 23.63
C CYS A 306 -6.71 3.90 23.23
#